data_AF-A0A7W0VL94-F1
#
_entry.id   AF-A0A7W0VL94-F1
#
_cell.length_a   1.000
_cell.length_b   1.000
_cell.length_c   1.000
_cell.angle_alpha   90.00
_cell.angle_beta   90.00
_cell.angle_gamma   90.00
#
_symmetry.space_group_name_H-M   'P 1'
#
loop_
_entity.id
_entity.type
_entity.pdbx_description
1 polymer ?
#
loop_
_entity_poly.entity_id
_entity_poly.type
_entity_poly.pdbx_seq_one_letter_code
_entity_poly.pdbx_strand_id
1 'polypeptide(L)'
;MSKANTSAKTTPPEPPSWERILAHFESLAELNIRSLRENRERRLQEYARSVGIIGLSLHIAASQSLMILVARGPEGLREDLRPLVPYARTEAEQMFRDYYRPDDTVTTNALASATGVCMYECLGLDADGALAVFKPHLIRIATSRRDEYVFDHWSRALAALVLDDRRTWGPIAGLLPNDPIPFTPGATFEFNVQGFIVHLAGAIVHGRPFDDVLPAWRDFLRSYPYLTRINMANTTTLLWSARLVHHHIAGNPLGTTAAFLYEEIRAALASESEAKS
;
A
#
# COMPACT_ATOMS: atom_id res chain seq x y z
N MET A 1 44.68 -38.65 -3.21
CA MET A 1 43.30 -38.75 -3.75
C MET A 1 42.57 -37.44 -3.46
N SER A 2 42.53 -36.52 -4.44
CA SER A 2 41.84 -35.24 -4.32
C SER A 2 40.36 -35.45 -4.68
N LYS A 3 39.45 -35.21 -3.73
CA LYS A 3 38.00 -35.26 -3.99
C LYS A 3 37.59 -33.93 -4.63
N ALA A 4 37.21 -33.99 -5.90
CA ALA A 4 36.63 -32.87 -6.62
C ALA A 4 35.31 -32.47 -5.97
N ASN A 5 35.27 -31.26 -5.41
CA ASN A 5 34.09 -30.67 -4.80
C ASN A 5 33.13 -30.27 -5.93
N THR A 6 32.14 -31.12 -6.20
CA THR A 6 31.11 -30.87 -7.23
C THR A 6 30.13 -29.86 -6.66
N SER A 7 30.43 -28.57 -6.87
CA SER A 7 29.48 -27.49 -6.59
C SER A 7 28.23 -27.74 -7.41
N ALA A 8 27.12 -28.07 -6.74
CA ALA A 8 25.82 -28.19 -7.37
C ALA A 8 25.49 -26.85 -8.03
N LYS A 9 25.34 -26.84 -9.36
CA LYS A 9 24.81 -25.70 -10.09
C LYS A 9 23.40 -25.45 -9.56
N THR A 10 23.26 -24.51 -8.64
CA THR A 10 21.96 -23.98 -8.24
C THR A 10 21.39 -23.24 -9.44
N THR A 11 20.32 -23.78 -10.02
CA THR A 11 19.54 -23.06 -11.02
C THR A 11 19.14 -21.71 -10.42
N PRO A 12 19.35 -20.58 -11.13
CA PRO A 12 18.90 -19.29 -10.64
C PRO A 12 17.40 -19.38 -10.31
N PRO A 13 16.94 -18.80 -9.19
CA PRO A 13 15.53 -18.77 -8.88
C PRO A 13 14.78 -18.08 -10.03
N GLU A 14 13.66 -18.67 -10.44
CA GLU A 14 12.79 -18.08 -11.47
C GLU A 14 12.47 -16.62 -11.15
N PRO A 15 12.33 -15.77 -12.19
CA PRO A 15 11.94 -14.39 -11.99
C PRO A 15 10.57 -14.33 -11.29
N PRO A 16 10.39 -13.39 -10.35
CA PRO A 16 9.08 -13.20 -9.73
C PRO A 16 8.06 -12.76 -10.79
N SER A 17 6.86 -13.34 -10.74
CA SER A 17 5.74 -13.08 -11.66
C SER A 17 4.50 -12.60 -10.91
N TRP A 18 3.58 -11.95 -11.62
CA TRP A 18 2.26 -11.66 -11.07
C TRP A 18 1.53 -12.96 -10.73
N GLU A 19 1.60 -13.97 -11.60
CA GLU A 19 0.99 -15.30 -11.37
C GLU A 19 1.35 -15.89 -10.00
N ARG A 20 2.63 -15.88 -9.61
CA ARG A 20 3.07 -16.39 -8.31
C ARG A 20 2.60 -15.54 -7.14
N ILE A 21 2.55 -14.21 -7.32
CA ILE A 21 2.06 -13.28 -6.30
C ILE A 21 0.56 -13.48 -6.10
N LEU A 22 -0.21 -13.63 -7.17
CA LEU A 22 -1.65 -13.88 -7.11
C LEU A 22 -1.96 -15.20 -6.42
N ALA A 23 -1.29 -16.29 -6.80
CA ALA A 23 -1.48 -17.58 -6.13
C ALA A 23 -1.17 -17.50 -4.63
N HIS A 24 -0.13 -16.76 -4.25
CA HIS A 24 0.19 -16.51 -2.84
C HIS A 24 -0.90 -15.69 -2.14
N PHE A 25 -1.39 -14.62 -2.77
CA PHE A 25 -2.46 -13.78 -2.24
C PHE A 25 -3.79 -14.51 -2.12
N GLU A 26 -4.16 -15.34 -3.07
CA GLU A 26 -5.36 -16.19 -3.03
C GLU A 26 -5.30 -17.16 -1.85
N SER A 27 -4.17 -17.86 -1.70
CA SER A 27 -3.94 -18.78 -0.56
C SER A 27 -4.08 -18.06 0.79
N LEU A 28 -3.51 -16.86 0.91
CA LEU A 28 -3.64 -16.06 2.12
C LEU A 28 -5.05 -15.50 2.29
N ALA A 29 -5.70 -15.04 1.22
CA ALA A 29 -7.04 -14.45 1.25
C ALA A 29 -8.07 -15.43 1.82
N GLU A 30 -8.02 -16.71 1.43
CA GLU A 30 -8.92 -17.74 1.98
C GLU A 30 -8.78 -17.90 3.50
N LEU A 31 -7.54 -17.98 3.99
CA LEU A 31 -7.24 -18.07 5.42
C LEU A 31 -7.73 -16.82 6.17
N ASN A 32 -7.52 -15.65 5.56
CA ASN A 32 -7.85 -14.36 6.16
C ASN A 32 -9.35 -14.11 6.20
N ILE A 33 -10.08 -14.43 5.13
CA ILE A 33 -11.55 -14.31 5.08
C ILE A 33 -12.19 -15.25 6.09
N ARG A 34 -11.71 -16.49 6.16
CA ARG A 34 -12.18 -17.45 7.17
C ARG A 34 -11.96 -16.90 8.58
N SER A 35 -10.75 -16.43 8.88
CA SER A 35 -10.42 -15.82 10.17
C SER A 35 -11.27 -14.57 10.48
N LEU A 36 -11.51 -13.71 9.48
CA LEU A 36 -12.34 -12.52 9.62
C LEU A 36 -13.79 -12.89 9.94
N ARG A 37 -14.36 -13.90 9.26
CA ARG A 37 -15.74 -14.34 9.45
C ARG A 37 -15.94 -15.10 10.76
N GLU A 38 -15.11 -16.10 11.03
CA GLU A 38 -15.22 -16.95 12.23
C GLU A 38 -14.95 -16.17 13.51
N ASN A 39 -14.00 -15.24 13.48
CA ASN A 39 -13.67 -14.43 14.64
C ASN A 39 -14.44 -13.10 14.64
N ARG A 40 -15.38 -12.85 13.72
CA ARG A 40 -16.06 -11.56 13.63
C ARG A 40 -16.75 -11.20 14.93
N GLU A 41 -17.61 -12.08 15.44
CA GLU A 41 -18.36 -11.83 16.67
C GLU A 41 -17.46 -11.78 17.89
N ARG A 42 -16.44 -12.67 17.96
CA ARG A 42 -15.45 -12.64 19.03
C ARG A 42 -14.65 -11.33 19.02
N ARG A 43 -14.19 -10.89 17.85
CA ARG A 43 -13.50 -9.60 17.67
C ARG A 43 -14.45 -8.47 18.05
N LEU A 44 -15.73 -8.48 17.65
CA LEU A 44 -16.76 -7.52 18.09
C LEU A 44 -16.98 -7.49 19.61
N GLN A 45 -16.90 -8.63 20.28
CA GLN A 45 -16.98 -8.71 21.73
C GLN A 45 -15.69 -8.28 22.44
N GLU A 46 -14.52 -8.60 21.87
CA GLU A 46 -13.20 -8.13 22.33
C GLU A 46 -13.03 -6.62 22.07
N TYR A 47 -13.57 -6.11 20.95
CA TYR A 47 -13.66 -4.70 20.54
C TYR A 47 -14.40 -3.87 21.62
N ALA A 48 -15.39 -4.47 22.30
CA ALA A 48 -16.10 -3.82 23.41
C ALA A 48 -15.32 -3.82 24.75
N ARG A 49 -14.24 -4.61 24.87
CA ARG A 49 -13.54 -4.86 26.14
C ARG A 49 -12.13 -4.28 26.22
N SER A 50 -11.42 -4.08 25.11
CA SER A 50 -10.07 -3.52 25.14
C SER A 50 -9.68 -2.84 23.82
N VAL A 51 -9.32 -1.56 23.90
CA VAL A 51 -8.98 -0.67 22.79
C VAL A 51 -7.64 -1.04 22.11
N GLY A 52 -6.71 -1.65 22.84
CA GLY A 52 -5.39 -2.01 22.30
C GLY A 52 -5.38 -3.19 21.32
N ILE A 53 -6.37 -4.07 21.40
CA ILE A 53 -6.53 -5.23 20.49
C ILE A 53 -7.16 -4.80 19.15
N ILE A 54 -7.80 -3.63 19.14
CA ILE A 54 -8.51 -3.06 18.00
C ILE A 54 -7.49 -2.75 16.90
N GLY A 55 -6.45 -1.98 17.25
CA GLY A 55 -5.37 -1.54 16.35
C GLY A 55 -4.75 -2.65 15.53
N LEU A 56 -4.47 -3.77 16.19
CA LEU A 56 -3.87 -4.93 15.57
C LEU A 56 -4.86 -5.64 14.63
N SER A 57 -6.15 -5.69 14.98
CA SER A 57 -7.17 -6.38 14.18
C SER A 57 -7.51 -5.64 12.89
N LEU A 58 -7.54 -4.30 12.93
CA LEU A 58 -7.73 -3.46 11.73
C LEU A 58 -6.44 -3.35 10.91
N HIS A 59 -5.26 -3.34 11.54
CA HIS A 59 -3.98 -3.52 10.84
C HIS A 59 -3.94 -4.83 10.03
N ILE A 60 -4.31 -5.93 10.69
CA ILE A 60 -4.40 -7.26 10.07
C ILE A 60 -5.45 -7.21 8.96
N ALA A 61 -6.64 -6.67 9.21
CA ALA A 61 -7.67 -6.55 8.18
C ALA A 61 -7.20 -5.73 6.98
N ALA A 62 -6.52 -4.59 7.18
CA ALA A 62 -6.00 -3.73 6.11
C ALA A 62 -4.95 -4.43 5.24
N SER A 63 -3.97 -5.06 5.88
CA SER A 63 -2.89 -5.79 5.22
C SER A 63 -3.44 -7.00 4.44
N GLN A 64 -4.50 -7.62 4.99
CA GLN A 64 -5.21 -8.75 4.36
C GLN A 64 -6.19 -8.32 3.27
N SER A 65 -6.77 -7.12 3.38
CA SER A 65 -7.78 -6.61 2.46
C SER A 65 -7.23 -6.47 1.06
N LEU A 66 -5.97 -6.10 0.89
CA LEU A 66 -5.35 -6.02 -0.44
C LEU A 66 -5.17 -7.39 -1.09
N MET A 67 -4.84 -8.43 -0.31
CA MET A 67 -4.78 -9.79 -0.84
C MET A 67 -6.16 -10.28 -1.26
N ILE A 68 -7.19 -9.96 -0.47
CA ILE A 68 -8.58 -10.28 -0.78
C ILE A 68 -9.08 -9.48 -1.98
N LEU A 69 -8.73 -8.19 -2.11
CA LEU A 69 -9.04 -7.34 -3.27
C LEU A 69 -8.55 -8.03 -4.54
N VAL A 70 -7.28 -8.44 -4.52
CA VAL A 70 -6.62 -9.03 -5.67
C VAL A 70 -7.20 -10.42 -6.00
N ALA A 71 -7.59 -11.20 -4.99
CA ALA A 71 -8.16 -12.53 -5.18
C ALA A 71 -9.65 -12.52 -5.61
N ARG A 72 -10.47 -11.61 -5.06
CA ARG A 72 -11.94 -11.66 -5.17
C ARG A 72 -12.58 -10.43 -5.79
N GLY A 73 -11.78 -9.42 -6.14
CA GLY A 73 -12.28 -8.15 -6.65
C GLY A 73 -12.82 -7.21 -5.56
N PRO A 74 -13.14 -5.97 -5.94
CA PRO A 74 -13.52 -4.91 -5.00
C PRO A 74 -14.91 -5.13 -4.38
N GLU A 75 -15.86 -5.73 -5.10
CA GLU A 75 -17.21 -6.00 -4.58
C GLU A 75 -17.20 -7.03 -3.45
N GLY A 76 -16.49 -8.15 -3.65
CA GLY A 76 -16.37 -9.20 -2.64
C GLY A 76 -15.68 -8.70 -1.38
N LEU A 77 -14.63 -7.90 -1.55
CA LEU A 77 -13.95 -7.26 -0.41
C LEU A 77 -14.84 -6.25 0.31
N ARG A 78 -15.57 -5.42 -0.44
CA ARG A 78 -16.49 -4.42 0.13
C ARG A 78 -17.55 -5.08 1.00
N GLU A 79 -18.09 -6.23 0.58
CA GLU A 79 -19.04 -7.00 1.37
C GLU A 79 -18.44 -7.50 2.68
N ASP A 80 -17.24 -8.10 2.63
CA ASP A 80 -16.57 -8.64 3.80
C ASP A 80 -16.15 -7.55 4.81
N LEU A 81 -15.82 -6.35 4.31
CA LEU A 81 -15.36 -5.22 5.14
C LEU A 81 -16.47 -4.31 5.66
N ARG A 82 -17.62 -4.24 4.99
CA ARG A 82 -18.75 -3.36 5.37
C ARG A 82 -19.11 -3.42 6.87
N PRO A 83 -19.13 -4.59 7.53
CA PRO A 83 -19.38 -4.67 8.96
C PRO A 83 -18.38 -3.97 9.87
N LEU A 84 -17.16 -3.75 9.40
CA LEU A 84 -16.06 -3.19 10.20
C LEU A 84 -16.00 -1.67 10.11
N VAL A 85 -16.68 -1.07 9.12
CA VAL A 85 -16.68 0.37 8.84
C VAL A 85 -16.99 1.24 10.07
N PRO A 86 -18.02 0.94 10.90
CA PRO A 86 -18.33 1.76 12.07
C PRO A 86 -17.18 1.85 13.10
N TYR A 87 -16.27 0.89 13.08
CA TYR A 87 -15.13 0.83 14.00
C TYR A 87 -13.89 1.53 13.45
N ALA A 88 -13.77 1.68 12.13
CA ALA A 88 -12.60 2.25 11.47
C ALA A 88 -12.32 3.70 11.92
N ARG A 89 -13.37 4.53 11.97
CA ARG A 89 -13.27 5.93 12.41
C ARG A 89 -12.96 6.02 13.91
N THR A 90 -13.75 5.31 14.72
CA THR A 90 -13.59 5.32 16.19
C THR A 90 -12.20 4.87 16.58
N GLU A 91 -11.68 3.83 15.94
CA GLU A 91 -10.33 3.36 16.16
C GLU A 91 -9.27 4.36 15.69
N ALA A 92 -9.39 4.93 14.49
CA ALA A 92 -8.43 5.94 14.04
C ALA A 92 -8.33 7.06 15.08
N GLU A 93 -9.46 7.65 15.48
CA GLU A 93 -9.49 8.70 16.50
C GLU A 93 -8.97 8.24 17.87
N GLN A 94 -9.26 7.01 18.29
CA GLN A 94 -8.93 6.51 19.62
C GLN A 94 -7.51 5.96 19.74
N MET A 95 -6.99 5.29 18.71
CA MET A 95 -5.57 4.96 18.59
C MET A 95 -4.74 6.24 18.73
N PHE A 96 -5.19 7.34 18.12
CA PHE A 96 -4.51 8.62 18.26
C PHE A 96 -4.56 9.21 19.66
N ARG A 97 -5.69 9.12 20.35
CA ARG A 97 -5.81 9.60 21.74
C ARG A 97 -5.00 8.77 22.73
N ASP A 98 -4.99 7.44 22.58
CA ASP A 98 -4.51 6.53 23.63
C ASP A 98 -3.04 6.12 23.46
N TYR A 99 -2.53 6.03 22.21
CA TYR A 99 -1.17 5.53 21.94
C TYR A 99 -0.13 6.60 21.59
N TYR A 100 -0.56 7.79 21.15
CA TYR A 100 0.37 8.81 20.66
C TYR A 100 0.43 10.01 21.61
N ARG A 101 0.99 9.78 22.80
CA ARG A 101 1.42 10.88 23.67
C ARG A 101 2.47 11.73 22.93
N PRO A 102 2.61 13.03 23.25
CA PRO A 102 3.50 13.95 22.55
C PRO A 102 4.96 13.47 22.45
N ASP A 103 5.43 12.66 23.40
CA ASP A 103 6.84 12.28 23.54
C ASP A 103 7.17 10.85 23.06
N ASP A 104 6.17 10.03 22.73
CA ASP A 104 6.41 8.62 22.35
C ASP A 104 6.75 8.47 20.85
N THR A 105 7.63 7.54 20.51
CA THR A 105 7.88 7.18 19.11
C THR A 105 6.61 6.56 18.52
N VAL A 106 6.13 7.14 17.41
CA VAL A 106 4.99 6.60 16.69
C VAL A 106 5.45 5.35 15.95
N THR A 107 4.86 4.21 16.27
CA THR A 107 5.25 2.92 15.66
C THR A 107 4.76 2.81 14.22
N THR A 108 5.33 1.88 13.45
CA THR A 108 4.86 1.51 12.10
C THR A 108 3.40 1.06 12.07
N ASN A 109 2.81 0.69 13.22
CA ASN A 109 1.39 0.38 13.34
C ASN A 109 0.50 1.57 12.94
N ALA A 110 0.92 2.83 13.19
CA ALA A 110 0.19 4.01 12.71
C ALA A 110 0.02 4.01 11.19
N LEU A 111 1.10 3.72 10.47
CA LEU A 111 1.10 3.68 9.00
C LEU A 111 0.18 2.58 8.48
N ALA A 112 0.12 1.48 9.22
CA ALA A 112 -0.71 0.35 8.88
C ALA A 112 -2.21 0.65 9.11
N SER A 113 -2.58 1.33 10.19
CA SER A 113 -3.94 1.84 10.39
C SER A 113 -4.32 2.89 9.35
N ALA A 114 -3.41 3.80 9.00
CA ALA A 114 -3.61 4.75 7.90
C ALA A 114 -3.91 4.01 6.58
N THR A 115 -3.20 2.92 6.32
CA THR A 115 -3.43 2.07 5.14
C THR A 115 -4.81 1.41 5.18
N GLY A 116 -5.29 0.98 6.36
CA GLY A 116 -6.64 0.44 6.53
C GLY A 116 -7.72 1.46 6.21
N VAL A 117 -7.60 2.68 6.74
CA VAL A 117 -8.50 3.79 6.41
C VAL A 117 -8.46 4.09 4.91
N CYS A 118 -7.26 4.16 4.33
CA CYS A 118 -7.08 4.36 2.89
C CYS A 118 -7.80 3.28 2.08
N MET A 119 -7.73 2.01 2.49
CA MET A 119 -8.44 0.91 1.81
C MET A 119 -9.96 1.11 1.87
N TYR A 120 -10.52 1.45 3.04
CA TYR A 120 -11.95 1.71 3.16
C TYR A 120 -12.40 2.84 2.24
N GLU A 121 -11.68 3.96 2.24
CA GLU A 121 -11.98 5.09 1.35
C GLU A 121 -11.88 4.68 -0.13
N CYS A 122 -10.84 3.92 -0.51
CA CYS A 122 -10.65 3.42 -1.89
C CYS A 122 -11.74 2.45 -2.37
N LEU A 123 -12.44 1.80 -1.43
CA LEU A 123 -13.57 0.90 -1.71
C LEU A 123 -14.92 1.62 -1.74
N GLY A 124 -14.96 2.91 -1.40
CA GLY A 124 -16.18 3.68 -1.23
C GLY A 124 -16.92 3.34 0.05
N LEU A 125 -16.21 2.83 1.05
CA LEU A 125 -16.72 2.65 2.40
C LEU A 125 -16.46 3.95 3.16
N ASP A 126 -17.52 4.52 3.72
CA ASP A 126 -17.46 5.81 4.38
C ASP A 126 -16.60 5.75 5.65
N ALA A 127 -15.41 6.36 5.57
CA ALA A 127 -14.48 6.49 6.68
C ALA A 127 -14.31 7.97 7.12
N ASP A 128 -15.22 8.87 6.73
CA ASP A 128 -15.37 10.23 7.26
C ASP A 128 -14.06 11.05 7.39
N GLY A 129 -13.17 11.01 6.39
CA GLY A 129 -11.92 11.78 6.43
C GLY A 129 -10.96 11.39 7.56
N ALA A 130 -11.13 10.20 8.16
CA ALA A 130 -10.30 9.68 9.23
C ALA A 130 -8.80 9.67 8.87
N LEU A 131 -8.48 9.64 7.57
CA LEU A 131 -7.09 9.64 7.13
C LEU A 131 -6.35 10.95 7.48
N ALA A 132 -7.05 12.08 7.52
CA ALA A 132 -6.45 13.37 7.82
C ALA A 132 -5.84 13.42 9.24
N VAL A 133 -6.37 12.62 10.17
CA VAL A 133 -5.88 12.52 11.56
C VAL A 133 -4.43 12.03 11.61
N PHE A 134 -3.98 11.24 10.62
CA PHE A 134 -2.62 10.70 10.59
C PHE A 134 -1.57 11.75 10.19
N LYS A 135 -1.95 12.82 9.47
CA LYS A 135 -1.02 13.82 8.90
C LYS A 135 0.02 14.35 9.89
N PRO A 136 -0.34 14.89 11.09
CA PRO A 136 0.65 15.45 12.01
C PRO A 136 1.63 14.42 12.59
N HIS A 137 1.35 13.12 12.46
CA HIS A 137 2.13 12.06 13.08
C HIS A 137 3.06 11.32 12.12
N LEU A 138 2.84 11.42 10.81
CA LEU A 138 3.65 10.70 9.82
C LEU A 138 5.15 11.00 9.95
N ILE A 139 5.52 12.25 10.25
CA ILE A 139 6.92 12.66 10.45
C ILE A 139 7.60 11.94 11.63
N ARG A 140 6.81 11.48 12.62
CA ARG A 140 7.29 10.83 13.85
C ARG A 140 7.49 9.32 13.68
N ILE A 141 6.98 8.73 12.60
CA ILE A 141 7.15 7.29 12.32
C ILE A 141 8.59 7.06 11.87
N ALA A 142 9.43 6.44 12.68
CA ALA A 142 10.82 6.21 12.32
C ALA A 142 10.94 5.09 11.28
N THR A 143 11.20 5.45 10.01
CA THR A 143 11.52 4.51 8.93
C THR A 143 12.72 4.98 8.14
N SER A 144 13.46 4.04 7.57
CA SER A 144 14.70 4.26 6.84
C SER A 144 14.79 3.35 5.62
N ARG A 145 15.44 3.85 4.56
CA ARG A 145 15.79 3.05 3.38
C ARG A 145 16.76 1.88 3.66
N ARG A 146 17.31 1.82 4.87
CA ARG A 146 18.23 0.76 5.34
C ARG A 146 17.54 -0.28 6.22
N ASP A 147 16.26 -0.11 6.50
CA ASP A 147 15.50 -1.08 7.30
C ASP A 147 15.30 -2.37 6.51
N GLU A 148 15.06 -3.48 7.20
CA GLU A 148 14.71 -4.76 6.56
C GLU A 148 13.43 -4.62 5.71
N TYR A 149 12.48 -3.82 6.21
CA TYR A 149 11.19 -3.53 5.60
C TYR A 149 11.19 -2.15 4.93
N VAL A 150 12.03 -2.00 3.90
CA VAL A 150 12.19 -0.73 3.16
C VAL A 150 10.85 -0.20 2.60
N PHE A 151 9.90 -1.09 2.28
CA PHE A 151 8.55 -0.70 1.84
C PHE A 151 7.83 0.24 2.82
N ASP A 152 8.06 0.16 4.14
CA ASP A 152 7.41 1.07 5.11
C ASP A 152 7.94 2.50 4.96
N HIS A 153 9.20 2.64 4.53
CA HIS A 153 9.78 3.94 4.19
C HIS A 153 9.06 4.59 3.00
N TRP A 154 8.78 3.81 1.96
CA TRP A 154 8.09 4.29 0.77
C TRP A 154 6.59 4.49 0.98
N SER A 155 5.92 3.58 1.68
CA SER A 155 4.51 3.72 2.03
C SER A 155 4.27 4.95 2.91
N ARG A 156 5.19 5.28 3.83
CA ARG A 156 5.13 6.54 4.60
C ARG A 156 5.21 7.78 3.70
N ALA A 157 6.10 7.78 2.71
CA ALA A 157 6.21 8.90 1.77
C ALA A 157 4.96 9.05 0.90
N LEU A 158 4.42 7.95 0.37
CA LEU A 158 3.22 7.98 -0.45
C LEU A 158 1.99 8.42 0.37
N ALA A 159 1.84 7.93 1.61
CA ALA A 159 0.77 8.39 2.52
C ALA A 159 0.91 9.88 2.85
N ALA A 160 2.12 10.36 3.12
CA ALA A 160 2.39 11.78 3.35
C ALA A 160 2.12 12.63 2.10
N LEU A 161 2.39 12.10 0.90
CA LEU A 161 2.07 12.79 -0.36
C LEU A 161 0.55 12.91 -0.56
N VAL A 162 -0.21 11.83 -0.31
CA VAL A 162 -1.69 11.87 -0.33
C VAL A 162 -2.25 12.95 0.61
N LEU A 163 -1.65 13.09 1.79
CA LEU A 163 -2.06 14.06 2.80
C LEU A 163 -1.45 15.45 2.63
N ASP A 164 -0.72 15.71 1.55
CA ASP A 164 -0.01 16.97 1.30
C ASP A 164 0.89 17.40 2.48
N ASP A 165 1.70 16.48 3.00
CA ASP A 165 2.69 16.74 4.06
C ASP A 165 4.11 16.67 3.51
N ARG A 166 4.51 17.72 2.79
CA ARG A 166 5.85 17.86 2.19
C ARG A 166 6.99 17.70 3.18
N ARG A 167 6.77 18.08 4.44
CA ARG A 167 7.76 17.93 5.52
C ARG A 167 8.14 16.46 5.74
N THR A 168 7.24 15.52 5.46
CA THR A 168 7.48 14.09 5.59
C THR A 168 7.90 13.46 4.27
N TRP A 169 7.14 13.65 3.18
CA TRP A 169 7.43 12.96 1.92
C TRP A 169 8.67 13.51 1.19
N GLY A 170 8.93 14.82 1.27
CA GLY A 170 10.03 15.49 0.55
C GLY A 170 11.40 14.92 0.92
N PRO A 171 11.79 14.87 2.20
CA PRO A 171 13.07 14.30 2.62
C PRO A 171 13.23 12.82 2.25
N ILE A 172 12.16 12.03 2.31
CA ILE A 172 12.18 10.61 1.89
C ILE A 172 12.43 10.50 0.38
N ALA A 173 11.83 11.40 -0.39
CA ALA A 173 12.05 11.52 -1.82
C ALA A 173 13.41 12.15 -2.19
N GLY A 174 14.24 12.52 -1.20
CA GLY A 174 15.55 13.13 -1.39
C GLY A 174 15.50 14.61 -1.78
N LEU A 175 14.41 15.31 -1.46
CA LEU A 175 14.22 16.73 -1.73
C LEU A 175 14.39 17.58 -0.47
N LEU A 176 14.99 18.75 -0.63
CA LEU A 176 14.99 19.82 0.38
C LEU A 176 13.65 20.57 0.39
N PRO A 177 13.33 21.28 1.49
CA PRO A 177 12.03 21.96 1.64
C PRO A 177 11.63 22.84 0.45
N ASN A 178 12.59 23.52 -0.18
CA ASN A 178 12.35 24.47 -1.27
C ASN A 178 12.82 23.96 -2.63
N ASP A 179 13.22 22.70 -2.76
CA ASP A 179 13.63 22.16 -4.04
C ASP A 179 12.45 22.17 -5.03
N PRO A 180 12.68 22.56 -6.30
CA PRO A 180 11.66 22.41 -7.32
C PRO A 180 11.29 20.93 -7.45
N ILE A 181 10.02 20.64 -7.72
CA ILE A 181 9.55 19.28 -7.94
C ILE A 181 9.60 19.03 -9.45
N PRO A 182 10.57 18.27 -9.97
CA PRO A 182 10.67 18.02 -11.40
C PRO A 182 9.53 17.14 -11.88
N PHE A 183 9.14 17.32 -13.14
CA PHE A 183 8.21 16.42 -13.83
C PHE A 183 8.61 16.27 -15.29
N THR A 184 8.67 15.02 -15.74
CA THR A 184 8.94 14.66 -17.14
C THR A 184 7.81 13.74 -17.60
N PRO A 185 6.96 14.18 -18.55
CA PRO A 185 5.89 13.35 -19.11
C PRO A 185 6.41 12.01 -19.65
N GLY A 186 5.69 10.93 -19.34
CA GLY A 186 5.97 9.58 -19.85
C GLY A 186 7.24 8.92 -19.33
N ALA A 187 7.84 9.45 -18.25
CA ALA A 187 9.00 8.84 -17.62
C ALA A 187 8.70 7.44 -17.07
N THR A 188 9.71 6.58 -17.04
CA THR A 188 9.70 5.26 -16.39
C THR A 188 10.82 5.19 -15.35
N PHE A 189 10.71 4.29 -14.38
CA PHE A 189 11.59 4.28 -13.20
C PHE A 189 12.12 2.89 -12.84
N GLU A 190 11.57 1.83 -13.42
CA GLU A 190 11.87 0.43 -13.17
C GLU A 190 11.84 0.12 -11.67
N PHE A 191 13.02 0.03 -11.04
CA PHE A 191 13.19 -0.27 -9.63
C PHE A 191 13.35 0.96 -8.72
N ASN A 192 13.38 2.17 -9.30
CA ASN A 192 13.58 3.43 -8.58
C ASN A 192 12.26 3.97 -7.99
N VAL A 193 11.83 3.39 -6.86
CA VAL A 193 10.63 3.83 -6.12
C VAL A 193 10.71 5.30 -5.69
N GLN A 194 11.90 5.78 -5.31
CA GLN A 194 12.10 7.18 -4.94
C GLN A 194 11.81 8.13 -6.12
N GLY A 195 12.33 7.81 -7.30
CA GLY A 195 12.07 8.58 -8.52
C GLY A 195 10.60 8.56 -8.93
N PHE A 196 9.93 7.41 -8.79
CA PHE A 196 8.49 7.29 -9.00
C PHE A 196 7.68 8.20 -8.06
N ILE A 197 8.03 8.26 -6.77
CA ILE A 197 7.38 9.18 -5.80
C ILE A 197 7.56 10.65 -6.21
N VAL A 198 8.78 11.06 -6.60
CA VAL A 198 9.04 12.43 -7.07
C VAL A 198 8.20 12.75 -8.30
N HIS A 199 8.09 11.80 -9.23
CA HIS A 199 7.29 11.97 -10.44
C HIS A 199 5.79 12.13 -10.13
N LEU A 200 5.23 11.31 -9.23
CA LEU A 200 3.84 11.48 -8.78
C LEU A 200 3.63 12.84 -8.09
N ALA A 201 4.56 13.27 -7.23
CA ALA A 201 4.49 14.58 -6.60
C ALA A 201 4.55 15.71 -7.63
N GLY A 202 5.41 15.58 -8.64
CA GLY A 202 5.50 16.54 -9.75
C GLY A 202 4.21 16.60 -10.56
N ALA A 203 3.59 15.45 -10.85
CA ALA A 203 2.32 15.41 -11.55
C ALA A 203 1.22 16.17 -10.80
N ILE A 204 1.11 15.92 -9.49
CA ILE A 204 0.10 16.56 -8.63
C ILE A 204 0.35 18.07 -8.54
N VAL A 205 1.58 18.50 -8.24
CA VAL A 205 1.89 19.93 -8.04
C VAL A 205 1.74 20.74 -9.32
N HIS A 206 2.07 20.16 -10.48
CA HIS A 206 1.96 20.83 -11.77
C HIS A 206 0.61 20.60 -12.47
N GLY A 207 -0.35 19.91 -11.84
CA GLY A 207 -1.67 19.62 -12.43
C GLY A 207 -1.59 18.86 -13.75
N ARG A 208 -0.71 17.85 -13.82
CA ARG A 208 -0.42 17.10 -15.05
C ARG A 208 -1.52 16.08 -15.34
N PRO A 209 -1.84 15.84 -16.62
CA PRO A 209 -2.85 14.86 -17.00
C PRO A 209 -2.39 13.44 -16.66
N PHE A 210 -3.35 12.56 -16.43
CA PHE A 210 -3.12 11.13 -16.16
C PHE A 210 -2.29 10.45 -17.25
N ASP A 211 -2.50 10.80 -18.52
CA ASP A 211 -1.76 10.23 -19.65
C ASP A 211 -0.25 10.44 -19.55
N ASP A 212 0.20 11.54 -18.93
CA ASP A 212 1.63 11.81 -18.71
C ASP A 212 2.25 10.91 -17.63
N VAL A 213 1.43 10.35 -16.73
CA VAL A 213 1.85 9.50 -15.60
C VAL A 213 1.65 8.01 -15.92
N LEU A 214 0.75 7.69 -16.85
CA LEU A 214 0.38 6.33 -17.20
C LEU A 214 1.60 5.43 -17.54
N PRO A 215 2.62 5.90 -18.26
CA PRO A 215 3.83 5.09 -18.49
C PRO A 215 4.58 4.73 -17.20
N ALA A 216 4.76 5.69 -16.28
CA ALA A 216 5.41 5.46 -14.99
C ALA A 216 4.64 4.44 -14.14
N TRP A 217 3.31 4.57 -14.13
CA TRP A 217 2.43 3.67 -13.38
C TRP A 217 2.44 2.23 -13.92
N ARG A 218 2.35 2.05 -15.24
CA ARG A 218 2.45 0.73 -15.89
C ARG A 218 3.81 0.09 -15.66
N ASP A 219 4.87 0.89 -15.72
CA ASP A 219 6.22 0.43 -15.44
C ASP A 219 6.41 -0.01 -13.97
N PHE A 220 5.81 0.71 -13.03
CA PHE A 220 5.74 0.31 -11.62
C PHE A 220 4.98 -1.02 -11.44
N LEU A 221 3.79 -1.17 -12.04
CA LEU A 221 3.01 -2.42 -11.99
C LEU A 221 3.78 -3.61 -12.59
N ARG A 222 4.46 -3.41 -13.72
CA ARG A 222 5.31 -4.42 -14.36
C ARG A 222 6.48 -4.83 -13.45
N SER A 223 7.08 -3.86 -12.75
CA SER A 223 8.25 -4.08 -11.88
C SER A 223 7.87 -4.56 -10.47
N TYR A 224 6.60 -4.43 -10.08
CA TYR A 224 6.10 -4.73 -8.75
C TYR A 224 6.47 -6.13 -8.25
N PRO A 225 6.35 -7.22 -9.04
CA PRO A 225 6.72 -8.54 -8.54
C PRO A 225 8.18 -8.63 -8.10
N TYR A 226 9.07 -7.95 -8.82
CA TYR A 226 10.47 -7.86 -8.45
C TYR A 226 10.68 -6.99 -7.21
N LEU A 227 10.04 -5.82 -7.15
CA LEU A 227 10.11 -4.90 -6.01
C LEU A 227 9.64 -5.57 -4.71
N THR A 228 8.60 -6.39 -4.75
CA THR A 228 8.13 -7.17 -3.58
C THR A 228 9.14 -8.21 -3.15
N ARG A 229 9.78 -8.92 -4.09
CA ARG A 229 10.80 -9.92 -3.75
C ARG A 229 12.01 -9.31 -3.03
N ILE A 230 12.33 -8.04 -3.29
CA ILE A 230 13.47 -7.34 -2.66
C ILE A 230 13.04 -6.38 -1.54
N ASN A 231 11.82 -6.53 -1.00
CA ASN A 231 11.25 -5.69 0.07
C ASN A 231 11.18 -4.18 -0.24
N MET A 232 11.24 -3.79 -1.51
CA MET A 232 11.14 -2.39 -1.95
C MET A 232 9.70 -1.92 -2.15
N ALA A 233 8.75 -2.85 -2.30
CA ALA A 233 7.32 -2.51 -2.35
C ALA A 233 6.52 -3.66 -1.74
N ASN A 234 5.39 -3.33 -1.15
CA ASN A 234 4.40 -4.32 -0.75
C ASN A 234 3.00 -3.87 -1.20
N THR A 235 1.99 -4.61 -0.76
CA THR A 235 0.60 -4.28 -1.10
C THR A 235 0.23 -2.85 -0.65
N THR A 236 0.72 -2.39 0.50
CA THR A 236 0.44 -1.03 0.98
C THR A 236 1.04 0.02 0.06
N THR A 237 2.28 -0.19 -0.41
CA THR A 237 2.92 0.68 -1.42
C THR A 237 2.07 0.76 -2.69
N LEU A 238 1.51 -0.37 -3.12
CA LEU A 238 0.68 -0.47 -4.31
C LEU A 238 -0.65 0.28 -4.15
N LEU A 239 -1.33 0.13 -3.02
CA LEU A 239 -2.58 0.85 -2.72
C LEU A 239 -2.37 2.36 -2.70
N TRP A 240 -1.34 2.83 -1.99
CA TRP A 240 -1.05 4.26 -1.90
C TRP A 240 -0.71 4.87 -3.26
N SER A 241 0.06 4.15 -4.08
CA SER A 241 0.38 4.55 -5.44
C SER A 241 -0.88 4.63 -6.31
N ALA A 242 -1.75 3.62 -6.25
CA ALA A 242 -3.01 3.60 -7.00
C ALA A 242 -3.93 4.77 -6.62
N ARG A 243 -4.00 5.13 -5.33
CA ARG A 243 -4.74 6.32 -4.89
C ARG A 243 -4.18 7.60 -5.49
N LEU A 244 -2.87 7.81 -5.45
CA LEU A 244 -2.25 8.99 -6.05
C LEU A 244 -2.54 9.07 -7.55
N VAL A 245 -2.38 7.96 -8.27
CA VAL A 245 -2.57 7.87 -9.72
C VAL A 245 -4.03 8.07 -10.11
N HIS A 246 -4.95 7.28 -9.56
CA HIS A 246 -6.35 7.27 -10.01
C HIS A 246 -7.20 8.36 -9.38
N HIS A 247 -6.97 8.69 -8.11
CA HIS A 247 -7.77 9.71 -7.44
C HIS A 247 -7.14 11.10 -7.57
N HIS A 248 -5.88 11.28 -7.17
CA HIS A 248 -5.28 12.62 -7.13
C HIS A 248 -4.90 13.16 -8.51
N ILE A 249 -4.42 12.30 -9.42
CA ILE A 249 -3.97 12.72 -10.76
C ILE A 249 -5.10 12.56 -11.79
N ALA A 250 -5.72 11.38 -11.89
CA ALA A 250 -6.78 11.15 -12.87
C ALA A 250 -8.14 11.77 -12.47
N GLY A 251 -8.31 12.21 -11.23
CA GLY A 251 -9.53 12.86 -10.76
C GLY A 251 -10.72 11.91 -10.59
N ASN A 252 -10.49 10.59 -10.56
CA ASN A 252 -11.58 9.64 -10.36
C ASN A 252 -12.13 9.72 -8.92
N PRO A 253 -13.41 9.35 -8.71
CA PRO A 253 -13.97 9.25 -7.36
C PRO A 253 -13.16 8.28 -6.50
N LEU A 254 -12.76 8.68 -5.29
CA LEU A 254 -11.90 7.89 -4.41
C LEU A 254 -12.43 6.47 -4.18
N GLY A 255 -13.74 6.31 -4.01
CA GLY A 255 -14.38 5.01 -3.80
C GLY A 255 -14.35 4.02 -4.96
N THR A 256 -13.76 4.42 -6.09
CA THR A 256 -13.55 3.57 -7.27
C THR A 256 -12.10 3.15 -7.46
N THR A 257 -11.16 3.70 -6.69
CA THR A 257 -9.72 3.44 -6.82
C THR A 257 -9.38 1.96 -6.68
N ALA A 258 -10.01 1.24 -5.74
CA ALA A 258 -9.74 -0.19 -5.56
C ALA A 258 -10.13 -1.02 -6.80
N ALA A 259 -11.17 -0.61 -7.53
CA ALA A 259 -11.58 -1.26 -8.77
C ALA A 259 -10.59 -1.02 -9.91
N PHE A 260 -10.14 0.22 -10.09
CA PHE A 260 -9.09 0.52 -11.08
C PHE A 260 -7.81 -0.28 -10.81
N LEU A 261 -7.37 -0.33 -9.56
CA LEU A 261 -6.20 -1.12 -9.18
C LEU A 261 -6.40 -2.61 -9.50
N TYR A 262 -7.56 -3.17 -9.15
CA TYR A 262 -7.87 -4.56 -9.46
C TYR A 262 -7.77 -4.84 -10.96
N GLU A 263 -8.46 -4.06 -11.80
CA GLU A 263 -8.47 -4.25 -13.25
C GLU A 263 -7.06 -4.15 -13.87
N GLU A 264 -6.24 -3.22 -13.39
CA GLU A 264 -4.88 -3.05 -13.91
C GLU A 264 -3.93 -4.19 -13.50
N ILE A 265 -4.10 -4.76 -12.29
CA ILE A 265 -3.38 -5.98 -11.90
C ILE A 265 -3.81 -7.15 -12.80
N ARG A 266 -5.11 -7.29 -13.08
CA ARG A 266 -5.62 -8.33 -13.98
C ARG A 266 -5.08 -8.16 -15.41
N ALA A 267 -5.01 -6.93 -15.90
CA ALA A 267 -4.43 -6.62 -17.21
C ALA A 267 -2.92 -6.94 -17.25
N ALA A 268 -2.17 -6.57 -16.20
CA ALA A 268 -0.73 -6.87 -16.11
C ALA A 268 -0.46 -8.38 -16.12
N LEU A 269 -1.29 -9.17 -15.44
CA LEU A 269 -1.22 -10.64 -15.48
C LEU A 269 -1.45 -11.17 -16.90
N ALA A 270 -2.51 -10.70 -17.59
CA ALA A 270 -2.85 -11.16 -18.93
C ALA A 270 -1.70 -10.89 -19.92
N SER A 271 -1.11 -9.70 -19.87
CA SER A 271 0.05 -9.36 -20.71
C SER A 271 1.28 -10.23 -20.40
N GLU A 272 1.48 -10.65 -19.15
CA GLU A 272 2.57 -11.57 -18.79
C GLU A 272 2.34 -12.98 -19.39
N SER A 273 1.10 -13.47 -19.37
CA SER A 273 0.74 -14.77 -19.96
C SER A 273 0.89 -14.79 -21.48
N GLU A 274 0.51 -13.69 -22.15
CA GLU A 274 0.70 -13.54 -23.60
C GLU A 274 2.18 -13.52 -23.99
N ALA A 275 3.05 -12.87 -23.20
CA ALA A 275 4.49 -12.82 -23.48
C ALA A 275 5.22 -14.17 -23.31
N LYS A 276 4.60 -15.14 -22.62
CA LYS A 276 5.14 -16.50 -22.42
C LYS A 276 4.67 -17.52 -23.46
N SER A 277 3.65 -17.17 -24.26
CA SER A 277 3.03 -18.04 -25.27
C SER A 277 3.71 -17.88 -26.63
#